data_AF-A0A352RSF1-F1
#
_entry.id   AF-A0A352RSF1-F1
#
_cell.length_a   1.000
_cell.length_b   1.000
_cell.length_c   1.000
_cell.angle_alpha   90.00
_cell.angle_beta   90.00
_cell.angle_gamma   90.00
#
_symmetry.space_group_name_H-M   'P 1'
#
loop_
_entity.id
_entity.type
_entity.pdbx_description
1 polymer ?
#
loop_
_entity_poly.entity_id
_entity_poly.type
_entity_poly.pdbx_seq_one_letter_code
_entity_poly.pdbx_strand_id
1 'polypeptide(L)'
;MKKLSLIALAVALAGCSLSPRYERPQAPIAASYPTGSAYEQATPADADQVLAADIGWRDFFRDPLLQQLIALSLESNRDLQKAALNVEAARAMYRIQRADLLPSLDAAGGSVAERLPADISPTGTTQINRRYDVAGVATAWELDLWGRIRNLSDRALASYLALDETRVAAQMSLVSEVAIAYLTLRAD
;
A
#
# COMPACT_ATOMS: atom_id res chain seq x y z
N MET A 1 -12.66 -16.03 -40.73
CA MET A 1 -12.40 -17.14 -39.78
C MET A 1 -11.00 -17.07 -39.14
N LYS A 2 -9.89 -17.03 -39.89
CA LYS A 2 -8.52 -16.93 -39.31
C LYS A 2 -8.29 -15.73 -38.35
N LYS A 3 -8.85 -14.55 -38.68
CA LYS A 3 -8.73 -13.34 -37.82
C LYS A 3 -9.47 -13.44 -36.48
N LEU A 4 -10.63 -14.11 -36.45
CA LEU A 4 -11.43 -14.34 -35.24
C LEU A 4 -10.74 -15.33 -34.29
N SER A 5 -10.07 -16.35 -34.84
CA SER A 5 -9.32 -17.32 -34.04
C SER A 5 -8.09 -16.70 -33.36
N LEU A 6 -7.43 -15.73 -34.01
CA LEU A 6 -6.30 -14.98 -33.42
C LEU A 6 -6.75 -14.05 -32.29
N ILE A 7 -7.91 -13.41 -32.43
CA ILE A 7 -8.48 -12.55 -31.37
C ILE A 7 -8.94 -13.40 -30.17
N ALA A 8 -9.60 -14.53 -30.40
CA ALA A 8 -10.00 -15.44 -29.32
C ALA A 8 -8.80 -16.02 -28.57
N LEU A 9 -7.71 -16.35 -29.28
CA LEU A 9 -6.46 -16.79 -28.67
C LEU A 9 -5.81 -15.64 -27.87
N ALA A 10 -5.77 -14.41 -28.41
CA ALA A 10 -5.24 -13.25 -27.69
C ALA A 10 -6.05 -12.90 -26.43
N VAL A 11 -7.38 -13.07 -26.45
CA VAL A 11 -8.26 -12.90 -25.28
C VAL A 11 -8.08 -14.04 -24.29
N ALA A 12 -7.87 -15.28 -24.75
CA ALA A 12 -7.55 -16.40 -23.87
C ALA A 12 -6.16 -16.27 -23.22
N LEU A 13 -5.21 -15.58 -23.88
CA LEU A 13 -3.91 -15.20 -23.34
C LEU A 13 -3.94 -13.89 -22.54
N ALA A 14 -5.08 -13.21 -22.44
CA ALA A 14 -5.26 -12.05 -21.56
C ALA A 14 -5.34 -12.53 -20.10
N GLY A 15 -4.22 -13.06 -19.62
CA GLY A 15 -3.76 -12.97 -18.24
C GLY A 15 -4.71 -13.53 -17.19
N CYS A 16 -4.77 -14.86 -17.03
CA CYS A 16 -5.38 -15.47 -15.85
C CYS A 16 -4.77 -14.85 -14.58
N SER A 17 -5.60 -14.42 -13.62
CA SER A 17 -5.14 -14.21 -12.25
C SER A 17 -5.45 -15.46 -11.45
N LEU A 18 -4.45 -15.92 -10.68
CA LEU A 18 -4.58 -17.03 -9.74
C LEU A 18 -4.91 -16.56 -8.32
N SER A 19 -5.23 -15.27 -8.10
CA SER A 19 -5.63 -14.82 -6.76
C SER A 19 -7.00 -15.39 -6.41
N PRO A 20 -7.22 -15.86 -5.17
CA PRO A 20 -8.54 -16.24 -4.73
C PRO A 20 -9.47 -15.01 -4.75
N ARG A 21 -10.77 -15.26 -4.84
CA ARG A 21 -11.77 -14.21 -4.68
C ARG A 21 -11.80 -13.77 -3.22
N TYR A 22 -11.89 -12.46 -2.99
CA TYR A 22 -12.05 -11.94 -1.64
C TYR A 22 -13.46 -12.24 -1.12
N GLU A 23 -13.54 -12.99 -0.03
CA GLU A 23 -14.75 -13.22 0.73
C GLU A 23 -14.57 -12.62 2.12
N ARG A 24 -15.39 -11.62 2.46
CA ARG A 24 -15.33 -10.97 3.77
C ARG A 24 -15.84 -11.96 4.83
N PRO A 25 -15.04 -12.30 5.85
CA PRO A 25 -15.51 -13.14 6.95
C PRO A 25 -16.70 -12.49 7.66
N GLN A 26 -17.65 -13.31 8.13
CA GLN A 26 -18.72 -12.83 8.98
C GLN A 26 -18.16 -12.27 10.29
N ALA A 27 -18.75 -11.17 10.77
CA ALA A 27 -18.28 -10.52 11.99
C ALA A 27 -18.52 -11.44 13.20
N PRO A 28 -17.48 -11.78 13.99
CA PRO A 28 -17.58 -12.73 15.11
C PRO A 28 -18.10 -12.05 16.39
N ILE A 29 -19.15 -11.25 16.26
CA ILE A 29 -19.76 -10.47 17.35
C ILE A 29 -21.27 -10.66 17.34
N ALA A 30 -21.93 -10.33 18.46
CA ALA A 30 -23.37 -10.28 18.50
C ALA A 30 -23.91 -9.22 17.52
N ALA A 31 -25.08 -9.49 16.93
CA ALA A 31 -25.72 -8.57 15.99
C ALA A 31 -26.19 -7.26 16.65
N SER A 32 -26.29 -7.22 17.97
CA SER A 32 -26.71 -6.05 18.76
C SER A 32 -25.86 -5.90 20.01
N TYR A 33 -25.77 -4.67 20.51
CA TYR A 33 -25.15 -4.38 21.80
C TYR A 33 -25.89 -5.08 22.97
N PRO A 34 -25.22 -5.27 24.12
CA PRO A 34 -25.86 -5.82 25.33
C PRO A 34 -27.01 -4.95 25.84
N THR A 35 -27.99 -5.58 26.49
CA THR A 35 -29.13 -4.92 27.16
C THR A 35 -29.13 -5.23 28.66
N GLY A 36 -29.64 -4.33 29.52
CA GLY A 36 -29.76 -4.56 30.96
C GLY A 36 -29.89 -3.27 31.77
N SER A 37 -29.83 -3.34 33.09
CA SER A 37 -29.99 -2.16 33.96
C SER A 37 -28.94 -1.06 33.75
N ALA A 38 -27.76 -1.42 33.24
CA ALA A 38 -26.68 -0.48 32.89
C ALA A 38 -26.74 0.02 31.43
N TYR A 39 -27.63 -0.54 30.60
CA TYR A 39 -27.71 -0.25 29.17
C TYR A 39 -29.09 0.29 28.83
N GLU A 40 -29.15 1.52 28.35
CA GLU A 40 -30.39 2.08 27.83
C GLU A 40 -30.87 1.26 26.62
N GLN A 41 -32.19 1.18 26.45
CA GLN A 41 -32.77 0.38 25.39
C GLN A 41 -32.38 0.96 24.03
N ALA A 42 -31.63 0.19 23.24
CA ALA A 42 -31.20 0.63 21.92
C ALA A 42 -32.42 0.96 21.06
N THR A 43 -32.53 2.21 20.63
CA THR A 43 -33.49 2.61 19.61
C THR A 43 -33.10 1.92 18.29
N PRO A 44 -34.05 1.30 17.57
CA PRO A 44 -33.78 0.80 16.24
C PRO A 44 -33.21 1.93 15.39
N ALA A 45 -32.16 1.64 14.62
CA ALA A 45 -31.61 2.60 13.68
C ALA A 45 -32.67 2.93 12.63
N ASP A 46 -33.26 4.11 12.70
CA ASP A 46 -34.06 4.66 11.61
C ASP A 46 -33.14 4.95 10.41
N ALA A 47 -33.68 4.79 9.20
CA ALA A 47 -32.93 5.02 7.96
C ALA A 47 -32.35 6.45 7.84
N ASP A 48 -32.91 7.40 8.58
CA ASP A 48 -32.52 8.82 8.59
C ASP A 48 -31.51 9.17 9.71
N GLN A 49 -31.07 8.20 10.53
CA GLN A 49 -30.09 8.47 11.57
C GLN A 49 -28.68 8.65 11.01
N VAL A 50 -28.03 9.76 11.39
CA VAL A 50 -26.63 10.05 11.05
C VAL A 50 -25.72 9.12 11.84
N LEU A 51 -24.83 8.40 11.15
CA LEU A 51 -23.83 7.56 11.79
C LEU A 51 -22.84 8.41 12.57
N ALA A 52 -22.38 7.93 13.73
CA ALA A 52 -21.39 8.64 14.53
C ALA A 52 -20.09 8.96 13.74
N ALA A 53 -19.72 8.11 12.77
CA ALA A 53 -18.57 8.34 11.90
C ALA A 53 -18.74 9.54 10.95
N ASP A 54 -19.97 9.93 10.64
CA ASP A 54 -20.29 11.06 9.76
C ASP A 54 -20.41 12.38 10.54
N ILE A 55 -20.45 12.31 11.88
CA ILE A 55 -20.48 13.49 12.74
C ILE A 55 -19.06 14.05 12.87
N GLY A 56 -18.86 15.28 12.41
CA GLY A 56 -17.58 15.97 12.56
C GLY A 56 -17.24 16.21 14.04
N TRP A 57 -15.96 16.09 14.40
CA TRP A 57 -15.51 16.35 15.78
C TRP A 57 -15.84 17.78 16.26
N ARG A 58 -15.94 18.74 15.34
CA ARG A 58 -16.38 20.12 15.63
C ARG A 58 -17.84 20.20 16.07
N ASP A 59 -18.69 19.32 15.55
CA ASP A 59 -20.11 19.26 15.93
C ASP A 59 -20.31 18.45 17.21
N PHE A 60 -19.42 17.49 17.47
CA PHE A 60 -19.42 16.70 18.70
C PHE A 60 -18.93 17.51 19.90
N PHE A 61 -17.72 18.07 19.83
CA PHE A 61 -17.13 18.86 20.92
C PHE A 61 -17.62 20.31 20.87
N ARG A 62 -18.35 20.77 21.89
CA ARG A 62 -18.95 22.12 21.90
C ARG A 62 -18.07 23.22 22.49
N ASP A 63 -17.04 22.87 23.26
CA ASP A 63 -16.14 23.85 23.88
C ASP A 63 -15.18 24.45 22.83
N PRO A 64 -15.21 25.78 22.59
CA PRO A 64 -14.39 26.42 21.57
C PRO A 64 -12.88 26.33 21.86
N LEU A 65 -12.46 26.30 23.14
CA LEU A 65 -11.05 26.15 23.48
C LEU A 65 -10.57 24.74 23.15
N LEU A 66 -11.35 23.71 23.47
CA LEU A 66 -11.04 22.34 23.10
C LEU A 66 -10.97 22.18 21.57
N GLN A 67 -11.90 22.77 20.83
CA GLN A 67 -11.85 22.73 19.37
C GLN A 67 -10.57 23.36 18.80
N GLN A 68 -10.09 24.46 19.38
CA GLN A 68 -8.83 25.09 18.97
C GLN A 68 -7.63 24.19 19.27
N LEU A 69 -7.60 23.54 20.44
CA LEU A 69 -6.53 22.61 20.80
C LEU A 69 -6.50 21.40 19.86
N ILE A 70 -7.66 20.81 19.55
CA ILE A 70 -7.76 19.72 18.56
C ILE A 70 -7.24 20.18 17.21
N ALA A 71 -7.67 21.36 16.73
CA ALA A 71 -7.20 21.89 15.44
C ALA A 71 -5.68 22.06 15.41
N LEU A 72 -5.10 22.64 16.46
CA LEU A 72 -3.66 22.83 16.60
C LEU A 72 -2.92 21.49 16.62
N SER A 73 -3.43 20.49 17.34
CA SER A 73 -2.84 19.15 17.38
C SER A 73 -2.90 18.45 16.03
N LEU A 74 -4.01 18.55 15.29
CA LEU A 74 -4.12 17.97 13.95
C LEU A 74 -3.12 18.56 12.96
N GLU A 75 -2.74 19.82 13.10
CA GLU A 75 -1.75 20.48 12.23
C GLU A 75 -0.30 20.17 12.64
N SER A 76 -0.03 20.12 13.95
CA SER A 76 1.33 20.13 14.49
C SER A 76 1.83 18.78 15.02
N ASN A 77 0.96 17.80 15.24
CA ASN A 77 1.35 16.53 15.84
C ASN A 77 2.26 15.70 14.90
N ARG A 78 3.45 15.34 15.41
CA ARG A 78 4.49 14.65 14.64
C ARG A 78 4.15 13.19 14.36
N ASP A 79 3.39 12.53 15.22
CA ASP A 79 2.96 11.16 14.99
C ASP A 79 1.92 11.09 13.86
N LEU A 80 1.00 12.06 13.80
CA LEU A 80 0.07 12.18 12.68
C LEU A 80 0.79 12.52 11.36
N GLN A 81 1.79 13.42 11.39
CA GLN A 81 2.63 13.70 10.23
C GLN A 81 3.40 12.46 9.76
N LYS A 82 3.97 11.68 10.69
CA LYS A 82 4.63 10.41 10.39
C LYS A 82 3.65 9.41 9.78
N ALA A 83 2.43 9.31 10.31
CA ALA A 83 1.39 8.46 9.73
C ALA A 83 1.07 8.85 8.28
N ALA A 84 0.95 10.15 7.98
CA ALA A 84 0.75 10.64 6.62
C ALA A 84 1.93 10.31 5.68
N LEU A 85 3.17 10.50 6.14
CA LEU A 85 4.37 10.15 5.35
C LEU A 85 4.50 8.64 5.12
N ASN A 86 4.06 7.81 6.08
CA ASN A 86 4.02 6.37 5.90
C ASN A 86 3.05 5.99 4.76
N VAL A 87 1.90 6.65 4.65
CA VAL A 87 0.94 6.47 3.54
C VAL A 87 1.58 6.82 2.20
N GLU A 88 2.33 7.92 2.12
CA GLU A 88 3.08 8.30 0.91
C GLU A 88 4.16 7.28 0.54
N ALA A 89 4.89 6.77 1.54
CA ALA A 89 5.91 5.73 1.35
C ALA A 89 5.27 4.45 0.80
N ALA A 90 4.14 4.00 1.36
CA ALA A 90 3.41 2.84 0.83
C ALA A 90 2.89 3.07 -0.59
N ARG A 91 2.39 4.28 -0.91
CA ARG A 91 2.01 4.66 -2.27
C ARG A 91 3.21 4.60 -3.23
N ALA A 92 4.40 5.03 -2.79
CA ALA A 92 5.62 4.92 -3.58
C ALA A 92 6.00 3.46 -3.83
N MET A 93 5.93 2.60 -2.81
CA MET A 93 6.17 1.16 -2.97
C MET A 93 5.18 0.50 -3.94
N TYR A 94 3.89 0.86 -3.87
CA TYR A 94 2.91 0.42 -4.86
C TYR A 94 3.29 0.84 -6.29
N ARG A 95 3.73 2.10 -6.48
CA ARG A 95 4.17 2.58 -7.79
C ARG A 95 5.39 1.82 -8.33
N ILE A 96 6.36 1.50 -7.47
CA ILE A 96 7.53 0.68 -7.83
C ILE A 96 7.07 -0.71 -8.26
N GLN A 97 6.25 -1.39 -7.44
CA GLN A 97 5.77 -2.74 -7.75
C GLN A 97 4.94 -2.78 -9.04
N ARG A 98 4.16 -1.73 -9.31
CA ARG A 98 3.38 -1.61 -10.55
C ARG A 98 4.26 -1.35 -11.77
N ALA A 99 5.41 -0.70 -11.61
CA ALA A 99 6.33 -0.42 -12.71
C ALA A 99 6.93 -1.70 -13.30
N ASP A 100 7.03 -2.79 -12.51
CA ASP A 100 7.49 -4.11 -12.98
C ASP A 100 6.61 -4.71 -14.10
N LEU A 101 5.39 -4.19 -14.31
CA LEU A 101 4.54 -4.58 -15.45
C LEU A 101 5.08 -4.04 -16.78
N LEU A 102 5.90 -3.00 -16.74
CA LEU A 102 6.47 -2.35 -17.90
C LEU A 102 7.85 -2.95 -18.21
N PRO A 103 8.28 -2.95 -19.48
CA PRO A 103 9.64 -3.36 -19.83
C PRO A 103 10.66 -2.40 -19.22
N SER A 104 11.75 -2.93 -18.65
CA SER A 104 12.90 -2.11 -18.24
C SER A 104 13.76 -1.74 -19.44
N LEU A 105 14.45 -0.61 -19.33
CA LEU A 105 15.40 -0.13 -20.34
C LEU A 105 16.71 0.20 -19.63
N ASP A 106 17.73 -0.60 -19.88
CA ASP A 106 19.00 -0.52 -19.18
C ASP A 106 20.15 -0.36 -20.17
N ALA A 107 21.20 0.36 -19.78
CA ALA A 107 22.44 0.46 -20.55
C ALA A 107 23.62 0.13 -19.62
N ALA A 108 24.51 -0.74 -20.07
CA ALA A 108 25.61 -1.22 -19.23
C ALA A 108 26.94 -1.22 -19.99
N GLY A 109 27.99 -0.78 -19.31
CA GLY A 109 29.36 -0.87 -19.79
C GLY A 109 30.24 -1.52 -18.74
N GLY A 110 31.18 -2.36 -19.15
CA GLY A 110 32.05 -3.10 -18.26
C GLY A 110 33.41 -3.40 -18.87
N SER A 111 34.35 -3.78 -18.01
CA SER A 111 35.64 -4.33 -18.44
C SER A 111 35.97 -5.54 -17.60
N VAL A 112 36.37 -6.63 -18.24
CA VAL A 112 36.86 -7.83 -17.58
C VAL A 112 38.34 -7.98 -17.88
N ALA A 113 39.15 -8.16 -16.83
CA ALA A 113 40.57 -8.47 -16.94
C ALA A 113 40.83 -9.78 -16.20
N GLU A 114 41.27 -10.80 -16.94
CA GLU A 114 41.44 -12.16 -16.43
C GLU A 114 42.80 -12.71 -16.83
N ARG A 115 43.46 -13.41 -15.90
CA ARG A 115 44.73 -14.09 -16.18
C ARG A 115 44.45 -15.54 -16.52
N LEU A 116 44.65 -15.92 -17.77
CA LEU A 116 44.54 -17.30 -18.21
C LEU A 116 45.89 -18.01 -18.05
N PRO A 117 45.96 -19.14 -17.33
CA PRO A 117 47.13 -20.00 -17.32
C PRO A 117 47.34 -20.67 -18.68
N ALA A 118 48.57 -21.13 -18.90
CA ALA A 118 49.06 -21.61 -20.20
C ALA A 118 48.29 -22.83 -20.76
N ASP A 119 47.75 -23.68 -19.89
CA ASP A 119 47.01 -24.91 -20.20
C ASP A 119 45.60 -24.68 -20.78
N ILE A 120 45.00 -23.51 -20.52
CA ILE A 120 43.69 -23.11 -21.07
C ILE A 120 43.78 -21.93 -22.05
N SER A 121 44.96 -21.33 -22.18
CA SER A 121 45.20 -20.20 -23.06
C SER A 121 45.25 -20.64 -24.53
N PRO A 122 44.56 -19.96 -25.47
CA PRO A 122 44.64 -20.29 -26.90
C PRO A 122 46.05 -20.21 -27.49
N THR A 123 46.96 -19.48 -26.82
CA THR A 123 48.35 -19.29 -27.23
C THR A 123 49.33 -20.24 -26.53
N GLY A 124 48.84 -21.12 -25.63
CA GLY A 124 49.70 -22.04 -24.87
C GLY A 124 50.65 -21.37 -23.86
N THR A 125 50.46 -20.08 -23.59
CA THR A 125 51.27 -19.29 -22.63
C THR A 125 50.36 -18.50 -21.70
N THR A 126 50.84 -18.25 -20.48
CA THR A 126 50.11 -17.44 -19.50
C THR A 126 49.96 -16.02 -20.01
N GLN A 127 48.72 -15.52 -20.07
CA GLN A 127 48.43 -14.18 -20.57
C GLN A 127 47.33 -13.50 -19.76
N ILE A 128 47.34 -12.16 -19.78
CA ILE A 128 46.26 -11.34 -19.23
C ILE A 128 45.37 -10.94 -20.39
N ASN A 129 44.16 -11.49 -20.43
CA ASN A 129 43.14 -11.10 -21.38
C ASN A 129 42.34 -9.91 -20.82
N ARG A 130 42.14 -8.87 -21.63
CA ARG A 130 41.33 -7.70 -21.28
C ARG A 130 40.24 -7.53 -22.31
N ARG A 131 39.00 -7.52 -21.84
CA ARG A 131 37.80 -7.33 -22.64
C ARG A 131 37.07 -6.10 -22.15
N TYR A 132 36.68 -5.24 -23.08
CA TYR A 132 35.81 -4.10 -22.82
C TYR A 132 34.47 -4.38 -23.49
N ASP A 133 33.40 -4.37 -22.71
CA ASP A 133 32.04 -4.64 -23.15
C ASP A 133 31.23 -3.36 -23.03
N VAL A 134 30.64 -2.93 -24.14
CA VAL A 134 29.54 -1.97 -24.14
C VAL A 134 28.31 -2.78 -24.51
N ALA A 135 27.51 -3.14 -23.51
CA ALA A 135 26.17 -3.60 -23.80
C ALA A 135 25.38 -2.36 -24.23
N GLY A 136 24.78 -2.40 -25.41
CA GLY A 136 23.85 -1.36 -25.86
C GLY A 136 22.64 -1.25 -24.92
N VAL A 137 21.57 -0.66 -25.42
CA VAL A 137 20.30 -0.64 -24.70
C VAL A 137 19.75 -2.08 -24.61
N ALA A 138 19.67 -2.62 -23.40
CA ALA A 138 19.12 -3.94 -23.10
C ALA A 138 17.73 -3.79 -22.46
N THR A 139 16.83 -4.69 -22.82
CA THR A 139 15.48 -4.76 -22.23
C THR A 139 15.27 -6.15 -21.65
N ALA A 140 14.91 -6.23 -20.38
CA ALA A 140 14.41 -7.44 -19.76
C ALA A 140 12.95 -7.21 -19.37
N TRP A 141 12.05 -8.10 -19.80
CA TRP A 141 10.63 -7.97 -19.50
C TRP A 141 10.01 -9.35 -19.30
N GLU A 142 9.29 -9.50 -18.20
CA GLU A 142 8.51 -10.71 -17.91
C GLU A 142 7.08 -10.52 -18.42
N LEU A 143 6.64 -11.42 -19.29
CA LEU A 143 5.25 -11.49 -19.69
C LEU A 143 4.40 -12.08 -18.55
N ASP A 144 3.53 -11.26 -17.97
CA ASP A 144 2.68 -11.64 -16.83
C ASP A 144 1.46 -12.49 -17.25
N LEU A 145 1.67 -13.70 -17.79
CA LEU A 145 0.59 -14.59 -18.25
C LEU A 145 -0.31 -15.09 -17.12
N TRP A 146 0.27 -15.34 -15.94
CA TRP A 146 -0.42 -15.94 -14.78
C TRP A 146 -0.79 -14.93 -13.70
N GLY A 147 -0.59 -13.64 -13.96
CA GLY A 147 -0.97 -12.57 -13.04
C GLY A 147 -0.07 -12.45 -11.82
N ARG A 148 1.16 -13.01 -11.83
CA ARG A 148 2.11 -12.91 -10.71
C ARG A 148 2.41 -11.44 -10.39
N ILE A 149 2.77 -10.64 -11.40
CA ILE A 149 3.16 -9.24 -11.20
C ILE A 149 1.93 -8.38 -10.88
N ARG A 150 0.79 -8.63 -11.54
CA ARG A 150 -0.49 -7.99 -11.18
C ARG A 150 -0.91 -8.29 -9.74
N ASN A 151 -0.84 -9.54 -9.29
CA ASN A 151 -1.19 -9.92 -7.93
C ASN A 151 -0.25 -9.30 -6.89
N LEU A 152 1.05 -9.14 -7.20
CA LEU A 152 1.98 -8.40 -6.34
C LEU A 152 1.63 -6.90 -6.29
N SER A 153 1.23 -6.32 -7.41
CA SER A 153 0.77 -4.93 -7.49
C SER A 153 -0.52 -4.72 -6.69
N ASP A 154 -1.48 -5.63 -6.79
CA ASP A 154 -2.74 -5.59 -6.04
C ASP A 154 -2.51 -5.76 -4.54
N ARG A 155 -1.56 -6.63 -4.14
CA ARG A 155 -1.10 -6.73 -2.75
C ARG A 155 -0.53 -5.40 -2.26
N ALA A 156 0.37 -4.77 -3.02
CA ALA A 156 0.97 -3.50 -2.63
C ALA A 156 -0.07 -2.36 -2.56
N LEU A 157 -1.06 -2.37 -3.46
CA LEU A 157 -2.22 -1.48 -3.41
C LEU A 157 -3.04 -1.67 -2.14
N ALA A 158 -3.37 -2.92 -1.79
CA ALA A 158 -4.10 -3.23 -0.57
C ALA A 158 -3.33 -2.80 0.69
N SER A 159 -2.00 -2.96 0.72
CA SER A 159 -1.16 -2.45 1.82
C SER A 159 -1.18 -0.93 1.91
N TYR A 160 -1.14 -0.22 0.78
CA TYR A 160 -1.27 1.24 0.75
C TYR A 160 -2.64 1.71 1.29
N LEU A 161 -3.73 1.09 0.83
CA LEU A 161 -5.08 1.43 1.30
C LEU A 161 -5.28 1.14 2.79
N ALA A 162 -4.77 0.01 3.29
CA ALA A 162 -4.82 -0.32 4.72
C ALA A 162 -4.07 0.71 5.58
N LEU A 163 -2.97 1.26 5.08
CA LEU A 163 -2.21 2.27 5.78
C LEU A 163 -2.90 3.64 5.77
N ASP A 164 -3.63 3.96 4.70
CA ASP A 164 -4.46 5.16 4.67
C ASP A 164 -5.60 5.08 5.70
N GLU A 165 -6.24 3.93 5.85
CA GLU A 165 -7.21 3.69 6.93
C GLU A 165 -6.56 3.80 8.32
N THR A 166 -5.32 3.34 8.47
CA THR A 166 -4.56 3.47 9.72
C THR A 166 -4.27 4.93 10.05
N ARG A 167 -4.02 5.78 9.05
CA ARG A 167 -3.86 7.23 9.24
C ARG A 167 -5.16 7.87 9.73
N VAL A 168 -6.31 7.46 9.20
CA VAL A 168 -7.63 7.91 9.68
C VAL A 168 -7.85 7.50 11.14
N ALA A 169 -7.54 6.24 11.50
CA ALA A 169 -7.62 5.78 12.88
C ALA A 169 -6.70 6.57 13.83
N ALA A 170 -5.45 6.84 13.41
CA ALA A 170 -4.51 7.65 14.19
C ALA A 170 -5.02 9.08 14.43
N GLN A 171 -5.68 9.67 13.42
CA GLN A 171 -6.33 10.97 13.57
C GLN A 171 -7.44 10.93 14.63
N MET A 172 -8.29 9.90 14.62
CA MET A 172 -9.36 9.72 15.61
C MET A 172 -8.80 9.51 17.02
N SER A 173 -7.73 8.72 17.17
CA SER A 173 -7.02 8.52 18.44
C SER A 173 -6.46 9.84 18.95
N LEU A 174 -5.79 10.63 18.12
CA LEU A 174 -5.24 11.93 18.52
C LEU A 174 -6.33 12.90 18.99
N VAL A 175 -7.45 13.00 18.27
CA VAL A 175 -8.60 13.82 18.68
C VAL A 175 -9.10 13.39 20.06
N SER A 176 -9.20 12.08 20.30
CA SER A 176 -9.66 11.51 21.56
C SER A 176 -8.67 11.78 22.71
N GLU A 177 -7.38 11.61 22.48
CA GLU A 177 -6.32 11.86 23.46
C GLU A 177 -6.26 13.34 23.88
N VAL A 178 -6.39 14.26 22.93
CA VAL A 178 -6.45 15.70 23.23
C VAL A 178 -7.69 16.03 24.07
N ALA A 179 -8.84 15.45 23.74
CA ALA A 179 -10.07 15.64 24.52
C ALA A 179 -9.92 15.10 25.95
N ILE A 180 -9.36 13.90 26.12
CA ILE A 180 -9.10 13.31 27.44
C ILE A 180 -8.15 14.20 28.24
N ALA A 181 -7.00 14.58 27.67
CA ALA A 181 -6.02 15.40 28.37
C ALA A 181 -6.59 16.76 28.80
N TYR A 182 -7.37 17.41 27.93
CA TYR A 182 -8.05 18.66 28.24
C TYR A 182 -9.06 18.50 29.38
N LEU A 183 -9.90 17.46 29.33
CA LEU A 183 -10.92 17.23 30.35
C LEU A 183 -10.31 16.88 31.70
N THR A 184 -9.23 16.08 31.73
CA THR A 184 -8.47 15.82 32.95
C THR A 184 -7.92 17.11 33.54
N LEU A 185 -7.28 17.96 32.73
CA LEU A 185 -6.75 19.25 33.20
C LEU A 185 -7.85 20.18 33.75
N ARG A 186 -9.08 20.09 33.22
CA ARG A 186 -10.22 20.90 33.67
C ARG A 186 -10.88 20.36 34.94
N ALA A 187 -10.60 19.11 35.30
CA ALA A 187 -11.15 18.45 36.48
C ALA A 187 -10.25 18.58 37.71
N ASP A 188 -8.94 18.76 37.51
CA ASP A 188 -7.95 19.11 38.54
C ASP A 188 -8.12 20.56 39.04
#